data_AF-A0A957VNR4-F1
#
_entry.id   AF-A0A957VNR4-F1
#
_cell.length_a   1.000
_cell.length_b   1.000
_cell.length_c   1.000
_cell.angle_alpha   90.00
_cell.angle_beta   90.00
_cell.angle_gamma   90.00
#
_symmetry.space_group_name_H-M   'P 1'
#
loop_
_entity.id
_entity.type
_entity.pdbx_description
1 polymer ?
#
loop_
_entity_poly.entity_id
_entity_poly.type
_entity_poly.pdbx_seq_one_letter_code
_entity_poly.pdbx_strand_id
1 'polypeptide(L)'
;MQTLVQSPTKTVIIGPEQPFAIIGERINPTGRKKLEAEMLSGDFSRVERDAQAQVAAGAHILDINVGVTSVEPQKTEPELMVKCIHLVQALTDVPLCIDSSVVPALIAGIKAAKGRPIVNSVTGEEERLEAVLPVVAEYNVP
;
A
#
# COMPACT_ATOMS: atom_id res chain seq x y z
N MET A 1 13.20 -1.32 -20.00
CA MET A 1 12.53 -2.21 -19.03
C MET A 1 11.17 -1.61 -18.71
N GLN A 2 10.14 -2.45 -18.54
CA GLN A 2 8.80 -2.02 -18.13
C GLN A 2 8.48 -2.65 -16.78
N THR A 3 7.85 -1.89 -15.89
CA THR A 3 7.36 -2.38 -14.61
C THR A 3 5.83 -2.50 -14.67
N LEU A 4 5.31 -3.68 -14.40
CA LEU A 4 3.87 -3.94 -14.38
C LEU A 4 3.33 -3.82 -12.95
N VAL A 5 2.29 -3.02 -12.74
CA VAL A 5 1.58 -2.94 -11.46
C VAL A 5 0.13 -3.33 -11.71
N GLN A 6 -0.38 -4.32 -10.99
CA GLN A 6 -1.64 -4.97 -11.36
C GLN A 6 -2.61 -5.07 -10.19
N SER A 7 -3.89 -4.88 -10.48
CA SER A 7 -5.01 -5.36 -9.69
C SER A 7 -5.61 -6.59 -10.41
N PRO A 8 -6.68 -7.20 -9.90
CA PRO A 8 -7.38 -8.27 -10.61
C PRO A 8 -7.92 -7.88 -11.99
N THR A 9 -8.20 -6.60 -12.23
CA THR A 9 -8.89 -6.13 -13.44
C THR A 9 -8.16 -5.02 -14.20
N LYS A 10 -7.12 -4.41 -13.62
CA LYS A 10 -6.35 -3.32 -14.24
C LYS A 10 -4.86 -3.59 -14.19
N THR A 11 -4.17 -3.16 -15.24
CA THR A 11 -2.70 -3.14 -15.32
C THR A 11 -2.24 -1.72 -15.61
N VAL A 12 -1.31 -1.22 -14.81
CA VAL A 12 -0.56 0.01 -15.05
C VAL A 12 0.85 -0.39 -15.45
N ILE A 13 1.35 0.14 -16.56
CA ILE A 13 2.69 -0.12 -17.07
C ILE A 13 3.52 1.14 -16.86
N ILE A 14 4.64 1.03 -16.13
CA ILE A 14 5.56 2.13 -15.89
C ILE A 14 6.80 1.92 -16.75
N GLY A 15 7.18 2.92 -17.55
CA GLY A 15 8.37 2.88 -18.39
C GLY A 15 8.50 4.07 -19.36
N PRO A 16 9.60 4.17 -20.12
CA PRO A 16 9.96 5.35 -20.93
C PRO A 16 8.91 5.81 -21.97
N GLU A 17 8.11 4.88 -22.49
CA GLU A 17 7.09 5.14 -23.53
C GLU A 17 5.66 4.95 -23.00
N GLN A 18 5.47 5.04 -21.69
CA GLN A 18 4.16 4.89 -21.04
C GLN A 18 3.68 6.24 -20.51
N PRO A 19 2.34 6.43 -20.37
CA PRO A 19 1.80 7.60 -19.70
C PRO A 19 2.35 7.75 -18.27
N PHE A 20 2.37 8.98 -17.77
CA PHE A 20 2.75 9.24 -16.37
C PHE A 20 1.82 8.49 -15.40
N ALA A 21 2.39 7.69 -14.51
CA ALA A 21 1.64 6.96 -13.50
C ALA A 21 1.40 7.84 -12.27
N ILE A 22 0.13 8.14 -11.96
CA ILE A 22 -0.27 8.92 -10.80
C ILE A 22 -0.53 7.94 -9.65
N ILE A 23 0.25 8.05 -8.57
CA ILE A 23 0.04 7.30 -7.33
C ILE A 23 -0.64 8.25 -6.32
N GLY A 24 -1.83 7.90 -5.86
CA GLY A 24 -2.54 8.68 -4.85
C GLY A 24 -1.97 8.42 -3.44
N GLU A 25 -1.61 9.48 -2.71
CA GLU A 25 -0.89 9.42 -1.41
C GLU A 25 -1.78 9.61 -0.16
N ARG A 26 -3.08 9.90 -0.31
CA ARG A 26 -3.88 10.43 0.82
C ARG A 26 -4.21 9.41 1.89
N ILE A 27 -4.09 8.11 1.60
CA ILE A 27 -4.30 7.03 2.56
C ILE A 27 -2.99 6.82 3.33
N ASN A 28 -2.70 7.80 4.19
CA ASN A 28 -1.49 7.81 5.00
C ASN A 28 -1.77 8.51 6.33
N PRO A 29 -1.83 7.78 7.47
CA PRO A 29 -2.03 8.33 8.80
C PRO A 29 -0.76 9.00 9.39
N THR A 30 0.42 8.81 8.80
CA THR A 30 1.68 9.34 9.34
C THR A 30 1.59 10.87 9.48
N GLY A 31 1.82 11.37 10.71
CA GLY A 31 1.69 12.79 11.03
C GLY A 31 0.25 13.32 11.09
N ARG A 32 -0.76 12.48 10.83
CA ARG A 32 -2.19 12.83 10.82
C ARG A 32 -2.91 12.15 11.98
N LYS A 33 -2.69 12.67 13.19
CA LYS A 33 -3.25 12.15 14.46
C LYS A 33 -4.73 11.75 14.42
N LYS A 34 -5.54 12.50 13.68
CA LYS A 34 -6.97 12.18 13.54
C LYS A 34 -7.22 10.91 12.72
N LEU A 35 -6.56 10.76 11.58
CA LEU A 35 -6.71 9.56 10.74
C LEU A 35 -6.09 8.34 11.45
N GLU A 36 -4.96 8.52 12.12
CA GLU A 36 -4.37 7.48 12.98
C GLU A 36 -5.37 6.98 14.03
N ALA A 37 -6.00 7.89 14.79
CA ALA A 37 -6.98 7.52 15.80
C ALA A 37 -8.24 6.85 15.22
N GLU A 38 -8.74 7.35 14.09
CA GLU A 38 -9.86 6.75 13.35
C GLU A 38 -9.52 5.28 13.00
N MET A 39 -8.38 5.03 12.34
CA MET A 39 -7.95 3.68 11.94
C MET A 39 -7.72 2.74 13.12
N LEU A 40 -7.09 3.22 14.20
CA LEU A 40 -6.87 2.43 15.43
C LEU A 40 -8.17 2.04 16.11
N SER A 41 -9.21 2.88 16.02
CA SER A 41 -10.55 2.57 16.52
C SER A 41 -11.38 1.66 15.60
N GLY A 42 -10.84 1.31 14.42
CA GLY A 42 -11.54 0.55 13.39
C GLY A 42 -12.47 1.37 12.49
N ASP A 43 -12.44 2.71 12.59
CA ASP A 43 -13.15 3.61 11.69
C ASP A 43 -12.29 3.88 10.45
N PHE A 44 -12.62 3.21 9.34
CA PHE A 44 -11.97 3.42 8.05
C PHE A 44 -12.77 4.33 7.10
N SER A 45 -13.84 4.99 7.57
CA SER A 45 -14.71 5.83 6.72
C SER A 45 -13.98 6.95 5.98
N ARG A 46 -12.86 7.45 6.53
CA ARG A 46 -11.98 8.39 5.82
C ARG A 46 -11.20 7.70 4.71
N VAL A 47 -10.66 6.51 4.96
CA VAL A 47 -9.93 5.72 3.96
C VAL A 47 -10.82 5.42 2.76
N GLU A 48 -12.09 5.03 2.99
CA GLU A 48 -13.06 4.78 1.91
C GLU A 48 -13.24 6.00 1.00
N ARG A 49 -13.48 7.17 1.63
CA ARG A 49 -13.68 8.43 0.92
C ARG A 49 -12.42 8.86 0.18
N ASP A 50 -11.25 8.80 0.82
CA ASP A 50 -9.99 9.19 0.20
C ASP A 50 -9.63 8.22 -0.95
N ALA A 51 -9.93 6.92 -0.86
CA ALA A 51 -9.70 5.96 -1.95
C ALA A 51 -10.54 6.30 -3.19
N GLN A 52 -11.85 6.44 -3.03
CA GLN A 52 -12.76 6.77 -4.12
C GLN A 52 -12.48 8.14 -4.73
N ALA A 53 -12.23 9.15 -3.89
CA ALA A 53 -11.95 10.51 -4.35
C ALA A 53 -10.65 10.59 -5.16
N GLN A 54 -9.60 9.87 -4.75
CA GLN A 54 -8.34 9.84 -5.48
C GLN A 54 -8.49 9.15 -6.85
N VAL A 55 -9.18 8.02 -6.92
CA VAL A 55 -9.45 7.34 -8.19
C VAL A 55 -10.30 8.24 -9.11
N ALA A 56 -11.34 8.88 -8.58
CA ALA A 56 -12.16 9.83 -9.33
C ALA A 56 -11.36 11.06 -9.82
N ALA A 57 -10.32 11.45 -9.09
CA ALA A 57 -9.39 12.52 -9.46
C ALA A 57 -8.28 12.08 -10.43
N GLY A 58 -8.24 10.81 -10.84
CA GLY A 58 -7.29 10.29 -11.83
C GLY A 58 -6.10 9.53 -11.28
N ALA A 59 -6.12 9.11 -10.00
CA ALA A 59 -5.09 8.21 -9.49
C ALA A 59 -5.14 6.86 -10.23
N HIS A 60 -3.99 6.44 -10.77
CA HIS A 60 -3.83 5.16 -11.47
C HIS A 60 -3.48 4.02 -10.51
N ILE A 61 -2.82 4.35 -9.41
CA ILE A 61 -2.40 3.44 -8.32
C ILE A 61 -2.74 4.15 -7.00
N LEU A 62 -3.09 3.40 -5.95
CA LEU A 62 -3.24 3.96 -4.60
C LEU A 62 -2.11 3.48 -3.68
N ASP A 63 -1.43 4.43 -3.06
CA ASP A 63 -0.49 4.18 -1.97
C ASP A 63 -1.26 3.94 -0.67
N ILE A 64 -0.93 2.85 0.01
CA ILE A 64 -1.59 2.39 1.23
C ILE A 64 -0.58 2.36 2.35
N ASN A 65 -0.63 3.40 3.18
CA ASN A 65 0.16 3.50 4.40
C ASN A 65 -0.75 3.41 5.63
N VAL A 66 -0.33 2.65 6.63
CA VAL A 66 -1.05 2.47 7.90
C VAL A 66 -0.20 2.82 9.12
N GLY A 67 0.83 3.65 8.91
CA GLY A 67 1.83 4.05 9.88
C GLY A 67 1.24 4.64 11.16
N VAL A 68 1.53 4.02 12.30
CA VAL A 68 1.06 4.50 13.61
C VAL A 68 2.24 4.80 14.52
N THR A 69 2.10 5.81 15.37
CA THR A 69 3.16 6.26 16.30
C THR A 69 2.71 6.26 17.76
N SER A 70 1.40 6.24 17.99
CA SER A 70 0.78 6.23 19.32
C SER A 70 0.75 4.84 19.98
N VAL A 71 1.05 3.78 19.22
CA VAL A 71 1.07 2.38 19.66
C VAL A 71 2.27 1.64 19.07
N GLU A 72 2.49 0.38 19.46
CA GLU A 72 3.60 -0.44 18.98
C GLU A 72 3.39 -0.83 17.49
N PRO A 73 4.19 -0.27 16.55
CA PRO A 73 3.90 -0.41 15.12
C PRO A 73 4.07 -1.84 14.61
N GLN A 74 5.11 -2.53 15.09
CA GLN A 74 5.44 -3.92 14.72
C GLN A 74 4.29 -4.92 14.99
N LYS A 75 3.45 -4.64 15.99
CA LYS A 75 2.31 -5.50 16.35
C LYS A 75 1.00 -5.04 15.71
N THR A 76 0.88 -3.74 15.41
CA THR A 76 -0.40 -3.13 15.04
C THR A 76 -0.54 -2.93 13.53
N GLU A 77 0.50 -2.44 12.87
CA GLU A 77 0.47 -2.15 11.43
C GLU A 77 0.14 -3.37 10.55
N PRO A 78 0.61 -4.60 10.83
CA PRO A 78 0.29 -5.75 9.98
C PRO A 78 -1.22 -6.00 9.84
N GLU A 79 -1.96 -5.95 10.95
CA GLU A 79 -3.41 -6.16 10.92
C GLU A 79 -4.14 -4.98 10.28
N LEU A 80 -3.71 -3.74 10.57
CA LEU A 80 -4.27 -2.54 9.94
C LEU A 80 -4.05 -2.55 8.43
N MET A 81 -2.86 -2.97 7.97
CA MET A 81 -2.51 -3.04 6.56
C MET A 81 -3.44 -3.99 5.82
N VAL A 82 -3.63 -5.21 6.35
CA VAL A 82 -4.54 -6.20 5.77
C VAL A 82 -5.98 -5.67 5.68
N LYS A 83 -6.49 -5.05 6.76
CA LYS A 83 -7.83 -4.44 6.76
C LYS A 83 -7.96 -3.34 5.71
N CYS A 84 -6.97 -2.45 5.64
CA CYS A 84 -6.96 -1.32 4.71
C CYS A 84 -6.92 -1.79 3.24
N ILE A 85 -6.08 -2.78 2.93
CA ILE A 85 -5.99 -3.36 1.59
C ILE A 85 -7.31 -4.00 1.16
N HIS A 86 -7.90 -4.85 2.00
CA HIS A 86 -9.17 -5.51 1.68
C HIS A 86 -10.29 -4.50 1.43
N LEU A 87 -10.35 -3.45 2.26
CA LEU A 87 -11.32 -2.37 2.10
C LEU A 87 -11.13 -1.63 0.78
N VAL A 88 -9.90 -1.18 0.47
CA VAL A 88 -9.63 -0.41 -0.73
C VAL A 88 -9.86 -1.23 -2.01
N GLN A 89 -9.50 -2.51 -2.02
CA GLN A 89 -9.76 -3.39 -3.16
C GLN A 89 -11.23 -3.80 -3.31
N ALA A 90 -12.05 -3.66 -2.27
CA ALA A 90 -13.50 -3.82 -2.37
C ALA A 90 -14.17 -2.59 -2.99
N LEU A 91 -13.55 -1.41 -2.88
CA LEU A 91 -14.11 -0.13 -3.33
C LEU A 91 -13.56 0.36 -4.67
N THR A 92 -12.36 -0.09 -5.03
CA THR A 92 -11.64 0.37 -6.22
C THR A 92 -10.99 -0.81 -6.93
N ASP A 93 -10.71 -0.62 -8.20
CA ASP A 93 -10.13 -1.63 -9.07
C ASP A 93 -8.72 -1.25 -9.56
N VAL A 94 -8.15 -0.16 -9.05
CA VAL A 94 -6.78 0.27 -9.37
C VAL A 94 -5.74 -0.58 -8.62
N PRO A 95 -4.52 -0.77 -9.17
CA PRO A 95 -3.45 -1.42 -8.44
C PRO A 95 -3.04 -0.66 -7.17
N LEU A 96 -2.35 -1.35 -6.27
CA LEU A 96 -1.90 -0.78 -4.99
C LEU A 96 -0.38 -0.59 -4.95
N CYS A 97 0.05 0.31 -4.08
CA CYS A 97 1.41 0.47 -3.60
C CYS A 97 1.37 0.28 -2.07
N ILE A 98 2.03 -0.75 -1.56
CA ILE A 98 2.03 -1.10 -0.13
C ILE A 98 3.13 -0.28 0.54
N ASP A 99 2.75 0.71 1.35
CA ASP A 99 3.67 1.64 2.00
C ASP A 99 3.84 1.37 3.50
N SER A 100 5.02 0.90 3.91
CA SER A 100 5.37 0.80 5.33
C SER A 100 6.89 0.71 5.56
N SER A 101 7.33 1.22 6.72
CA SER A 101 8.68 0.98 7.27
C SER A 101 8.72 -0.26 8.19
N VAL A 102 7.56 -0.84 8.51
CA VAL A 102 7.42 -2.02 9.35
C VAL A 102 7.44 -3.26 8.45
N VAL A 103 8.53 -4.03 8.50
CA VAL A 103 8.72 -5.23 7.66
C VAL A 103 7.55 -6.22 7.76
N PRO A 104 7.04 -6.57 8.97
CA PRO A 104 5.85 -7.41 9.09
C PRO A 104 4.61 -6.84 8.38
N ALA A 105 4.45 -5.51 8.33
CA ALA A 105 3.32 -4.88 7.67
C ALA A 105 3.46 -4.91 6.15
N LEU A 106 4.67 -4.69 5.61
CA LEU A 106 4.98 -4.91 4.19
C LEU A 106 4.63 -6.35 3.77
N ILE A 107 5.13 -7.34 4.51
CA ILE A 107 4.89 -8.76 4.21
C ILE A 107 3.40 -9.10 4.29
N ALA A 108 2.70 -8.62 5.32
CA ALA A 108 1.27 -8.81 5.46
C ALA A 108 0.50 -8.17 4.29
N GLY A 109 0.92 -6.98 3.87
CA GLY A 109 0.31 -6.28 2.74
C GLY A 109 0.51 -6.99 1.41
N ILE A 110 1.73 -7.45 1.12
CA ILE A 110 2.06 -8.24 -0.07
C ILE A 110 1.18 -9.50 -0.15
N LYS A 111 1.01 -10.20 0.98
CA LYS A 111 0.20 -11.43 1.07
C LYS A 111 -1.30 -11.18 0.90
N ALA A 112 -1.81 -10.05 1.40
CA ALA A 112 -3.23 -9.74 1.36
C ALA A 112 -3.68 -9.14 0.03
N ALA A 113 -2.81 -8.38 -0.63
CA ALA A 113 -3.14 -7.70 -1.88
C ALA A 113 -3.38 -8.69 -3.02
N LYS A 114 -4.50 -8.53 -3.73
CA LYS A 114 -4.76 -9.25 -4.97
C LYS A 114 -4.14 -8.51 -6.15
N GLY A 115 -3.38 -9.21 -6.97
CA GLY A 115 -2.69 -8.64 -8.13
C GLY A 115 -1.18 -8.58 -7.93
N ARG A 116 -0.54 -7.52 -8.42
CA ARG A 116 0.90 -7.28 -8.39
C ARG A 116 1.18 -5.86 -7.89
N PRO A 117 1.08 -5.61 -6.57
CA PRO A 117 1.27 -4.26 -6.00
C PRO A 117 2.74 -3.84 -5.99
N ILE A 118 3.03 -2.54 -5.92
CA ILE A 118 4.38 -2.02 -5.61
C ILE A 118 4.69 -2.24 -4.12
N VAL A 119 5.93 -2.54 -3.79
CA VAL A 119 6.44 -2.52 -2.40
C VAL A 119 7.18 -1.19 -2.13
N ASN A 120 6.65 -0.39 -1.21
CA ASN A 120 7.21 0.89 -0.79
C ASN A 120 7.48 0.86 0.73
N SER A 121 8.71 0.90 1.23
CA SER A 121 9.97 0.73 0.53
C SER A 121 10.92 -0.08 1.44
N VAL A 122 12.05 -0.49 0.88
CA VAL A 122 13.15 -1.07 1.64
C VAL A 122 14.36 -0.15 1.55
N THR A 123 15.07 0.03 2.65
CA THR A 123 16.36 0.74 2.69
C THR A 123 17.49 -0.23 2.37
N GLY A 124 18.65 0.28 1.98
CA GLY A 124 19.82 -0.54 1.61
C GLY A 124 20.53 -1.23 2.79
N GLU A 125 19.89 -1.35 3.95
CA GLU A 125 20.42 -2.03 5.12
C GLU A 125 20.30 -3.54 4.93
N GLU A 126 21.38 -4.28 5.18
CA GLU A 126 21.48 -5.71 4.86
C GLU A 126 20.37 -6.51 5.55
N GLU A 127 20.11 -6.30 6.84
CA GLU A 127 19.06 -7.04 7.55
C GLU A 127 17.66 -6.78 6.98
N ARG A 128 17.38 -5.57 6.46
CA ARG A 128 16.08 -5.25 5.87
C ARG A 128 15.94 -5.83 4.46
N LEU A 129 17.00 -5.79 3.66
CA LEU A 129 17.01 -6.41 2.33
C LEU A 129 16.85 -7.93 2.43
N GLU A 130 17.58 -8.59 3.34
CA GLU A 130 17.47 -10.03 3.58
C GLU A 130 16.06 -10.45 4.03
N ALA A 131 15.36 -9.59 4.76
CA ALA A 131 14.00 -9.87 5.19
C ALA A 131 12.95 -9.64 4.09
N VAL A 132 13.10 -8.59 3.26
CA VAL A 132 12.06 -8.16 2.31
C VAL A 132 12.24 -8.76 0.92
N LEU A 133 13.47 -8.81 0.38
CA LEU A 133 13.72 -9.22 -1.01
C LEU A 133 13.30 -10.67 -1.31
N PRO A 134 13.46 -11.67 -0.41
CA PRO A 134 12.95 -13.01 -0.67
C PRO A 134 11.43 -13.04 -0.86
N VAL A 135 10.70 -12.23 -0.09
CA VAL A 135 9.23 -12.12 -0.21
C VAL A 135 8.84 -11.41 -1.51
N VAL A 136 9.56 -10.34 -1.86
CA VAL A 136 9.36 -9.64 -3.16
C VAL A 136 9.55 -10.62 -4.33
N ALA A 137 10.58 -11.47 -4.27
CA ALA A 137 10.86 -12.48 -5.28
C ALA A 137 9.81 -13.60 -5.30
N GLU A 138 9.39 -14.11 -4.14
CA GLU A 138 8.38 -15.17 -3.99
C GLU A 138 7.03 -14.74 -4.59
N TYR A 139 6.59 -13.52 -4.29
CA TYR A 139 5.30 -12.99 -4.76
C TYR A 139 5.41 -12.29 -6.12
N ASN A 140 6.61 -12.19 -6.69
CA ASN A 140 6.90 -11.51 -7.95
C ASN A 140 6.30 -10.10 -8.03
N VAL A 141 6.52 -9.29 -6.99
CA VAL A 141 6.05 -7.90 -6.91
C VAL A 141 7.18 -6.91 -7.22
N PRO A 142 6.88 -5.76 -7.84
CA PRO A 142 7.86 -4.72 -8.11
C PRO A 142 8.19 -3.83 -6.91
#